data_AF-A0A2W0C543-F1
#
_entry.id   AF-A0A2W0C543-F1
#
_cell.length_a   1.000
_cell.length_b   1.000
_cell.length_c   1.000
_cell.angle_alpha   90.00
_cell.angle_beta   90.00
_cell.angle_gamma   90.00
#
_symmetry.space_group_name_H-M   'P 1'
#
loop_
_entity.id
_entity.type
_entity.pdbx_description
1 polymer ?
#
loop_
_entity_poly.entity_id
_entity_poly.type
_entity_poly.pdbx_seq_one_letter_code
_entity_poly.pdbx_strand_id
1 'polypeptide(L)'
;MKKMWMSCKLLLVLALLITIAPWGGSRAEAWVGMPMGKLHVSGKNLVNSNNQPVLLNGWHQPSGAYWTYQNSNYYLNLHGNNRHAATLAYLKDITDTFADTSPKYGSNHGWNMNQVRLFIDREDMGDVAAGTYNFAGVQTVTQNVIIPYIQYAKTKGVYVVLGLDFTLKDDQATTASNLQKFNQIWGYLASRPEIKSADNVHFELINEPVKSYANGHWGGYNGENDFVDHWNDLRNFQNSIISTIRNQGADNVIWAAGLGYNQFYSLTASHPLTDPLNNYGYAVHWYPGYGAYDNFSILQDQWNTNVKAAADKYPINITEVTWFKNKPGDSAYWNLFNGSNEGFGTNTKTIFNAAGNVSIAAHMNGFILEPGQRSSFADPTAGLKWDGDASRSAMGRFLFNWYHERAQSYPGSGNGGGPTTGLVSGATYKIVARHSNKVIDVPGGQNQNNLQLQQWSDLGGNPQKWVLTSIGGGSYTLTSVNSPDKVIDIRNGTLTNGEAVQLMSNLNTTAQHFKVNDLGNGYWSIINVNSNKAIEVESASTSDGAKLQQNTYTGATNQQWKFIAVSN
;
A
#
# COMPACT_ATOMS: atom_id res chain seq x y z
N MET A 1 49.19 -71.84 -4.81
CA MET A 1 48.15 -72.76 -5.30
C MET A 1 47.01 -71.89 -5.83
N LYS A 2 46.84 -71.64 -7.15
CA LYS A 2 46.00 -72.41 -8.10
C LYS A 2 44.72 -72.92 -7.39
N LYS A 3 43.46 -72.60 -7.70
CA LYS A 3 42.68 -72.16 -8.89
C LYS A 3 41.41 -71.46 -8.32
N MET A 4 40.69 -70.57 -9.01
CA MET A 4 39.70 -70.93 -10.05
C MET A 4 39.20 -69.68 -10.79
N TRP A 5 38.87 -69.89 -12.07
CA TRP A 5 38.62 -68.92 -13.13
C TRP A 5 37.12 -68.65 -13.37
N MET A 6 36.84 -67.43 -13.91
CA MET A 6 35.85 -67.06 -14.95
C MET A 6 34.35 -67.33 -14.68
N SER A 7 33.34 -66.60 -15.18
CA SER A 7 33.15 -65.33 -15.89
C SER A 7 31.63 -65.20 -16.05
N CYS A 8 31.02 -64.03 -15.86
CA CYS A 8 30.11 -63.41 -16.83
C CYS A 8 29.46 -62.12 -16.31
N LYS A 9 29.43 -61.14 -17.22
CA LYS A 9 28.92 -59.77 -17.12
C LYS A 9 27.39 -59.75 -17.05
N LEU A 10 26.80 -58.85 -16.25
CA LEU A 10 25.89 -57.82 -16.78
C LEU A 10 25.72 -56.67 -15.77
N LEU A 11 25.53 -55.47 -16.33
CA LEU A 11 25.51 -54.16 -15.70
C LEU A 11 24.35 -53.97 -14.70
N LEU A 12 24.60 -53.22 -13.61
CA LEU A 12 23.94 -51.93 -13.39
C LEU A 12 24.64 -51.17 -12.25
N VAL A 13 25.24 -50.03 -12.63
CA VAL A 13 25.80 -49.04 -11.70
C VAL A 13 24.64 -48.27 -11.09
N LEU A 14 24.43 -48.41 -9.77
CA LEU A 14 23.67 -47.45 -8.98
C LEU A 14 24.63 -46.84 -7.96
N ALA A 15 25.41 -45.86 -8.40
CA ALA A 15 26.15 -45.01 -7.47
C ALA A 15 25.13 -44.11 -6.76
N LEU A 16 24.99 -44.31 -5.45
CA LEU A 16 24.28 -43.40 -4.56
C LEU A 16 24.94 -42.01 -4.64
N LEU A 17 24.34 -41.11 -5.42
CA LEU A 17 24.47 -39.68 -5.21
C LEU A 17 23.66 -39.35 -3.95
N ILE A 18 24.34 -39.30 -2.80
CA ILE A 18 23.83 -38.55 -1.65
C ILE A 18 23.92 -37.08 -2.05
N THR A 19 22.86 -36.58 -2.69
CA THR A 19 22.62 -35.16 -2.79
C THR A 19 22.40 -34.65 -1.37
N ILE A 20 23.39 -33.95 -0.83
CA ILE A 20 23.19 -33.05 0.30
C ILE A 20 22.16 -32.03 -0.22
N ALA A 21 20.92 -32.18 0.19
CA ALA A 21 19.90 -31.16 -0.01
C ALA A 21 20.45 -29.86 0.60
N PRO A 22 20.53 -28.76 -0.16
CA PRO A 22 20.92 -27.49 0.44
C PRO A 22 19.87 -27.19 1.51
N TRP A 23 20.34 -27.02 2.74
CA TRP A 23 19.53 -26.56 3.84
C TRP A 23 18.73 -25.35 3.36
N GLY A 24 17.41 -25.50 3.31
CA GLY A 24 16.50 -24.44 2.89
C GLY A 24 16.60 -23.29 3.88
N GLY A 25 17.37 -22.27 3.53
CA GLY A 25 17.22 -20.97 4.16
C GLY A 25 15.78 -20.53 3.93
N SER A 26 15.05 -20.27 5.01
CA SER A 26 13.71 -19.67 4.92
C SER A 26 13.81 -18.42 4.04
N ARG A 27 13.01 -18.37 2.96
CA ARG A 27 12.91 -17.16 2.14
C ARG A 27 12.55 -15.99 3.06
N ALA A 28 13.17 -14.83 2.84
CA ALA A 28 12.79 -13.63 3.58
C ALA A 28 11.31 -13.31 3.31
N GLU A 29 10.56 -13.02 4.36
CA GLU A 29 9.16 -12.62 4.29
C GLU A 29 9.05 -11.16 4.73
N ALA A 30 8.18 -10.39 4.07
CA ALA A 30 7.82 -9.04 4.52
C ALA A 30 7.06 -9.09 5.85
N TRP A 31 6.20 -10.09 5.99
CA TRP A 31 5.48 -10.50 7.19
C TRP A 31 4.95 -11.92 6.97
N VAL A 32 4.43 -12.55 8.02
CA VAL A 32 3.89 -13.92 7.97
C VAL A 32 2.98 -14.10 6.77
N GLY A 33 3.36 -15.00 5.87
CA GLY A 33 2.57 -15.36 4.69
C GLY A 33 2.71 -14.43 3.48
N MET A 34 3.60 -13.44 3.54
CA MET A 34 4.04 -12.65 2.38
C MET A 34 5.52 -12.93 2.08
N PRO A 35 5.83 -14.02 1.35
CA PRO A 35 7.20 -14.28 0.91
C PRO A 35 7.64 -13.18 -0.04
N MET A 36 8.85 -12.68 0.16
CA MET A 36 9.42 -11.72 -0.76
C MET A 36 9.87 -12.44 -2.04
N GLY A 37 9.60 -11.79 -3.17
CA GLY A 37 9.94 -12.29 -4.49
C GLY A 37 9.84 -11.17 -5.49
N LYS A 38 10.25 -11.45 -6.73
CA LYS A 38 10.20 -10.46 -7.79
C LYS A 38 8.77 -10.02 -8.04
N LEU A 39 8.57 -8.71 -8.06
CA LEU A 39 7.30 -8.10 -8.41
C LEU A 39 7.32 -7.64 -9.87
N HIS A 40 6.14 -7.62 -10.49
CA HIS A 40 5.92 -7.08 -11.82
C HIS A 40 4.54 -6.44 -11.93
N VAL A 41 4.34 -5.64 -12.96
CA VAL A 41 3.06 -5.02 -13.27
C VAL A 41 2.20 -5.98 -14.09
N SER A 42 0.94 -6.12 -13.71
CA SER A 42 -0.07 -6.86 -14.45
C SER A 42 -1.40 -6.11 -14.42
N GLY A 43 -1.80 -5.57 -15.57
CA GLY A 43 -2.89 -4.60 -15.66
C GLY A 43 -2.62 -3.40 -14.74
N LYS A 44 -3.64 -3.03 -13.95
CA LYS A 44 -3.51 -1.92 -12.98
C LYS A 44 -2.78 -2.27 -11.68
N ASN A 45 -2.29 -3.50 -11.52
CA ASN A 45 -1.78 -3.97 -10.23
C ASN A 45 -0.28 -4.23 -10.29
N LEU A 46 0.39 -3.97 -9.16
CA LEU A 46 1.66 -4.59 -8.84
C LEU A 46 1.35 -5.99 -8.30
N VAL A 47 2.02 -7.01 -8.81
CA VAL A 47 1.75 -8.41 -8.45
C VAL A 47 3.04 -9.16 -8.15
N ASN A 48 2.94 -10.23 -7.36
CA ASN A 48 4.02 -11.18 -7.16
C ASN A 48 4.13 -12.18 -8.33
N SER A 49 5.09 -13.10 -8.25
CA SER A 49 5.30 -14.17 -9.24
C SER A 49 4.09 -15.10 -9.46
N ASN A 50 3.14 -15.15 -8.52
CA ASN A 50 1.90 -15.92 -8.62
C ASN A 50 0.72 -15.07 -9.15
N ASN A 51 0.99 -13.85 -9.65
CA ASN A 51 0.00 -12.85 -10.07
C ASN A 51 -0.96 -12.39 -8.96
N GLN A 52 -0.57 -12.51 -7.69
CA GLN A 52 -1.35 -11.99 -6.57
C GLN A 52 -1.03 -10.50 -6.37
N PRO A 53 -2.04 -9.61 -6.22
CA PRO A 53 -1.81 -8.20 -5.95
C PRO A 53 -0.97 -7.96 -4.70
N VAL A 54 -0.01 -7.06 -4.83
CA VAL A 54 0.87 -6.61 -3.75
C VAL A 54 0.69 -5.11 -3.60
N LEU A 55 0.40 -4.71 -2.36
CA LEU A 55 0.36 -3.33 -1.94
C LEU A 55 1.56 -3.09 -1.01
N LEU A 56 2.40 -2.13 -1.36
CA LEU A 56 3.57 -1.81 -0.55
C LEU A 56 3.24 -0.73 0.49
N ASN A 57 3.77 -0.94 1.69
CA ASN A 57 3.68 -0.05 2.86
C ASN A 57 5.09 0.40 3.18
N GLY A 58 5.35 1.69 3.17
CA GLY A 58 6.73 2.14 3.26
C GLY A 58 6.94 3.51 3.86
N TRP A 59 8.20 3.88 3.83
CA TRP A 59 8.68 5.18 4.25
C TRP A 59 9.60 5.78 3.20
N HIS A 60 9.64 7.10 3.16
CA HIS A 60 10.60 7.88 2.40
C HIS A 60 11.85 8.13 3.24
N GLN A 61 12.99 7.79 2.66
CA GLN A 61 14.31 7.89 3.23
C GLN A 61 15.30 8.55 2.26
N PRO A 62 15.52 9.86 2.37
CA PRO A 62 16.74 10.50 1.90
C PRO A 62 17.96 9.85 2.58
N SER A 63 19.01 9.53 1.82
CA SER A 63 20.31 9.06 2.32
C SER A 63 21.25 10.21 2.72
N GLY A 64 20.84 11.47 2.50
CA GLY A 64 21.60 12.67 2.74
C GLY A 64 21.98 12.85 4.21
N ALA A 65 23.12 13.51 4.45
CA ALA A 65 23.70 13.65 5.77
C ALA A 65 22.79 14.41 6.73
N TYR A 66 22.10 15.46 6.25
CA TYR A 66 21.12 16.18 7.06
C TYR A 66 20.08 15.21 7.60
N TRP A 67 19.38 14.48 6.74
CA TRP A 67 18.32 13.54 7.10
C TRP A 67 18.79 12.33 7.92
N THR A 68 20.05 11.95 7.77
CA THR A 68 20.67 10.86 8.53
C THR A 68 21.07 11.30 9.95
N TYR A 69 21.49 12.56 10.12
CA TYR A 69 22.10 13.09 11.35
C TYR A 69 21.36 14.30 11.92
N GLN A 70 20.08 14.46 11.58
CA GLN A 70 19.31 15.70 11.58
C GLN A 70 19.43 16.55 12.85
N ASN A 71 19.68 15.91 14.01
CA ASN A 71 20.09 16.58 15.25
C ASN A 71 21.10 15.73 16.09
N SER A 72 21.78 14.76 15.48
CA SER A 72 22.70 13.86 16.18
C SER A 72 23.79 13.34 15.25
N ASN A 73 25.05 13.62 15.60
CA ASN A 73 26.22 13.03 14.95
C ASN A 73 26.52 11.60 15.43
N TYR A 74 25.58 10.91 16.07
CA TYR A 74 25.82 9.61 16.70
C TYR A 74 26.42 8.57 15.72
N TYR A 75 25.74 8.30 14.63
CA TYR A 75 26.21 7.36 13.61
C TYR A 75 27.52 7.85 12.97
N LEU A 76 27.63 9.15 12.70
CA LEU A 76 28.85 9.72 12.13
C LEU A 76 30.06 9.53 13.05
N ASN A 77 29.90 9.78 14.35
CA ASN A 77 30.94 9.60 15.37
C ASN A 77 31.32 8.12 15.54
N LEU A 78 30.34 7.21 15.58
CA LEU A 78 30.57 5.77 15.69
C LEU A 78 31.40 5.22 14.53
N HIS A 79 31.28 5.83 13.36
CA HIS A 79 31.98 5.41 12.15
C HIS A 79 33.14 6.34 11.78
N GLY A 80 33.71 7.07 12.75
CA GLY A 80 34.93 7.85 12.56
C GLY A 80 34.81 8.94 11.48
N ASN A 81 33.64 9.59 11.40
CA ASN A 81 33.27 10.55 10.36
C ASN A 81 33.15 9.99 8.93
N ASN A 82 33.16 8.66 8.76
CA ASN A 82 32.82 8.04 7.49
C ASN A 82 31.31 8.12 7.25
N ARG A 83 30.90 9.11 6.45
CA ARG A 83 29.51 9.38 6.12
C ARG A 83 28.79 8.18 5.50
N HIS A 84 29.40 7.47 4.55
CA HIS A 84 28.75 6.35 3.88
C HIS A 84 28.51 5.17 4.84
N ALA A 85 29.49 4.85 5.68
CA ALA A 85 29.34 3.80 6.70
C ALA A 85 28.25 4.16 7.73
N ALA A 86 28.22 5.43 8.16
CA ALA A 86 27.23 5.93 9.09
C ALA A 86 25.81 5.95 8.50
N THR A 87 25.64 6.39 7.25
CA THR A 87 24.36 6.31 6.52
C THR A 87 23.90 4.86 6.39
N LEU A 88 24.78 3.94 5.99
CA LEU A 88 24.43 2.51 5.89
C LEU A 88 23.98 1.93 7.25
N ALA A 89 24.67 2.28 8.35
CA ALA A 89 24.30 1.83 9.68
C ALA A 89 22.92 2.34 10.11
N TYR A 90 22.65 3.63 9.87
CA TYR A 90 21.36 4.25 10.15
C TYR A 90 20.22 3.61 9.32
N LEU A 91 20.42 3.41 8.02
CA LEU A 91 19.44 2.77 7.15
C LEU A 91 19.06 1.36 7.65
N LYS A 92 20.05 0.60 8.14
CA LYS A 92 19.83 -0.74 8.71
C LYS A 92 19.01 -0.68 10.01
N ASP A 93 19.34 0.24 10.92
CA ASP A 93 18.63 0.41 12.20
C ASP A 93 17.16 0.81 12.00
N ILE A 94 16.90 1.73 11.06
CA ILE A 94 15.53 2.13 10.71
C ILE A 94 14.78 0.98 10.05
N THR A 95 15.42 0.23 9.16
CA THR A 95 14.80 -0.93 8.53
C THR A 95 14.40 -1.97 9.56
N ASP A 96 15.27 -2.27 10.54
CA ASP A 96 14.94 -3.19 11.63
C ASP A 96 13.73 -2.74 12.43
N THR A 97 13.55 -1.43 12.54
CA THR A 97 12.45 -0.83 13.29
C THR A 97 11.13 -0.90 12.52
N PHE A 98 11.13 -0.53 11.24
CA PHE A 98 9.92 -0.45 10.42
C PHE A 98 9.48 -1.78 9.80
N ALA A 99 10.43 -2.70 9.58
CA ALA A 99 10.11 -4.07 9.16
C ALA A 99 9.71 -4.97 10.33
N ASP A 100 9.87 -4.53 11.59
CA ASP A 100 9.49 -5.33 12.76
C ASP A 100 7.98 -5.60 12.74
N THR A 101 7.61 -6.86 12.91
CA THR A 101 6.22 -7.34 13.00
C THR A 101 5.84 -7.75 14.42
N SER A 102 6.80 -7.74 15.35
CA SER A 102 6.63 -8.18 16.72
C SER A 102 5.86 -7.17 17.58
N PRO A 103 5.23 -7.59 18.69
CA PRO A 103 4.46 -6.75 19.60
C PRO A 103 5.32 -5.84 20.50
N LYS A 104 6.40 -5.26 19.97
CA LYS A 104 7.48 -4.60 20.75
C LYS A 104 7.14 -3.20 21.28
N TYR A 105 5.97 -2.64 20.98
CA TYR A 105 5.61 -1.24 21.28
C TYR A 105 4.39 -1.08 22.22
N GLY A 106 4.10 -2.07 23.07
CA GLY A 106 2.87 -2.07 23.89
C GLY A 106 1.59 -2.30 23.06
N SER A 107 1.75 -2.74 21.82
CA SER A 107 0.72 -3.18 20.88
C SER A 107 0.79 -4.69 20.65
N ASN A 108 -0.25 -5.29 20.07
CA ASN A 108 -0.26 -6.70 19.67
C ASN A 108 0.37 -6.97 18.29
N HIS A 109 1.00 -5.96 17.67
CA HIS A 109 1.63 -6.04 16.34
C HIS A 109 2.78 -5.02 16.19
N GLY A 110 3.55 -5.15 15.10
CA GLY A 110 4.62 -4.21 14.69
C GLY A 110 4.20 -3.27 13.54
N TRP A 111 5.19 -2.67 12.85
CA TRP A 111 4.99 -1.64 11.82
C TRP A 111 4.56 -2.20 10.46
N ASN A 112 4.92 -3.45 10.15
CA ASN A 112 4.52 -4.12 8.91
C ASN A 112 4.85 -3.32 7.63
N MET A 113 5.97 -2.57 7.62
CA MET A 113 6.46 -1.94 6.39
C MET A 113 7.31 -2.91 5.57
N ASN A 114 7.19 -2.80 4.26
CA ASN A 114 7.91 -3.60 3.29
C ASN A 114 8.44 -2.79 2.11
N GLN A 115 8.42 -1.46 2.18
CA GLN A 115 9.03 -0.59 1.17
C GLN A 115 9.84 0.52 1.82
N VAL A 116 10.99 0.82 1.22
CA VAL A 116 11.71 2.06 1.44
C VAL A 116 11.86 2.78 0.11
N ARG A 117 11.44 4.04 0.04
CA ARG A 117 11.83 4.95 -1.04
C ARG A 117 13.16 5.56 -0.67
N LEU A 118 14.23 5.19 -1.38
CA LEU A 118 15.60 5.57 -1.09
C LEU A 118 16.14 6.44 -2.21
N PHE A 119 16.64 7.62 -1.87
CA PHE A 119 17.30 8.49 -2.83
C PHE A 119 18.82 8.43 -2.76
N ILE A 120 19.44 8.59 -3.92
CA ILE A 120 20.82 9.08 -4.01
C ILE A 120 20.75 10.60 -3.93
N ASP A 121 21.31 11.15 -2.86
CA ASP A 121 21.14 12.56 -2.52
C ASP A 121 22.14 13.48 -3.22
N ARG A 122 21.81 14.78 -3.21
CA ARG A 122 22.67 15.86 -3.70
C ARG A 122 24.07 15.87 -3.07
N GLU A 123 24.26 15.37 -1.84
CA GLU A 123 25.59 15.35 -1.22
C GLU A 123 26.52 14.28 -1.84
N ASP A 124 25.99 13.33 -2.61
CA ASP A 124 26.75 12.36 -3.40
C ASP A 124 26.75 12.75 -4.88
N MET A 125 25.58 13.07 -5.44
CA MET A 125 25.40 13.38 -6.86
C MET A 125 25.75 14.83 -7.22
N GLY A 126 25.94 15.70 -6.24
CA GLY A 126 26.06 17.14 -6.43
C GLY A 126 24.71 17.83 -6.63
N ASP A 127 24.69 19.15 -6.37
CA ASP A 127 23.58 20.03 -6.74
C ASP A 127 23.67 20.33 -8.24
N VAL A 128 22.89 19.61 -9.03
CA VAL A 128 22.87 19.70 -10.50
C VAL A 128 22.35 21.06 -10.94
N ALA A 129 21.39 21.65 -10.23
CA ALA A 129 20.85 22.97 -10.55
C ALA A 129 21.91 24.07 -10.34
N ALA A 130 22.78 23.91 -9.35
CA ALA A 130 23.95 24.74 -9.10
C ALA A 130 25.18 24.37 -9.96
N GLY A 131 25.08 23.40 -10.86
CA GLY A 131 26.16 23.02 -11.79
C GLY A 131 27.25 22.14 -11.18
N THR A 132 26.98 21.50 -10.03
CA THR A 132 27.97 20.69 -9.29
C THR A 132 27.80 19.18 -9.48
N TYR A 133 27.17 18.75 -10.59
CA TYR A 133 26.93 17.34 -10.90
C TYR A 133 28.21 16.48 -10.76
N ASN A 134 28.11 15.42 -9.97
CA ASN A 134 29.19 14.54 -9.55
C ASN A 134 28.82 13.07 -9.76
N PHE A 135 29.08 12.57 -10.96
CA PHE A 135 28.82 11.17 -11.27
C PHE A 135 29.72 10.19 -10.49
N ALA A 136 30.96 10.58 -10.17
CA ALA A 136 31.86 9.73 -9.37
C ALA A 136 31.33 9.52 -7.94
N GLY A 137 30.65 10.53 -7.38
CA GLY A 137 29.96 10.41 -6.10
C GLY A 137 28.78 9.44 -6.17
N VAL A 138 27.98 9.48 -7.25
CA VAL A 138 26.93 8.47 -7.53
C VAL A 138 27.51 7.05 -7.52
N GLN A 139 28.64 6.82 -8.19
CA GLN A 139 29.29 5.51 -8.19
C GLN A 139 29.78 5.09 -6.79
N THR A 140 30.33 6.04 -6.04
CA THR A 140 30.87 5.80 -4.70
C THR A 140 29.76 5.42 -3.71
N VAL A 141 28.66 6.17 -3.66
CA VAL A 141 27.53 5.85 -2.77
C VAL A 141 26.81 4.57 -3.21
N THR A 142 26.76 4.30 -4.52
CA THR A 142 26.21 3.04 -5.03
C THR A 142 26.93 1.84 -4.44
N GLN A 143 28.27 1.87 -4.44
CA GLN A 143 29.09 0.78 -3.93
C GLN A 143 29.09 0.67 -2.40
N ASN A 144 29.12 1.80 -1.71
CA ASN A 144 29.34 1.83 -0.25
C ASN A 144 28.05 1.82 0.56
N VAL A 145 26.92 2.21 -0.03
CA VAL A 145 25.64 2.34 0.67
C VAL A 145 24.53 1.57 -0.04
N ILE A 146 24.25 1.88 -1.31
CA ILE A 146 23.05 1.38 -2.01
C ILE A 146 23.08 -0.14 -2.16
N ILE A 147 24.16 -0.72 -2.71
CA ILE A 147 24.28 -2.16 -2.89
C ILE A 147 24.24 -2.91 -1.55
N PRO A 148 25.07 -2.55 -0.53
CA PRO A 148 25.01 -3.19 0.78
C PRO A 148 23.64 -3.07 1.46
N TYR A 149 22.92 -1.96 1.24
CA TYR A 149 21.60 -1.76 1.80
C TYR A 149 20.53 -2.57 1.10
N ILE A 150 20.53 -2.65 -0.24
CA ILE A 150 19.61 -3.52 -1.01
C ILE A 150 19.69 -4.96 -0.52
N GLN A 151 20.90 -5.46 -0.30
CA GLN A 151 21.15 -6.80 0.23
C GLN A 151 20.57 -6.95 1.65
N TYR A 152 20.76 -5.94 2.51
CA TYR A 152 20.22 -5.96 3.87
C TYR A 152 18.68 -5.91 3.88
N ALA A 153 18.09 -4.95 3.17
CA ALA A 153 16.64 -4.80 3.01
C ALA A 153 16.01 -6.10 2.51
N LYS A 154 16.71 -6.82 1.62
CA LYS A 154 16.29 -8.16 1.16
C LYS A 154 16.11 -9.14 2.33
N THR A 155 17.04 -9.16 3.29
CA THR A 155 16.93 -10.05 4.47
C THR A 155 15.75 -9.72 5.39
N LYS A 156 15.20 -8.50 5.27
CA LYS A 156 14.10 -7.98 6.08
C LYS A 156 12.76 -7.98 5.35
N GLY A 157 12.70 -8.53 4.12
CA GLY A 157 11.50 -8.53 3.31
C GLY A 157 11.09 -7.14 2.80
N VAL A 158 12.06 -6.23 2.62
CA VAL A 158 11.81 -4.84 2.20
C VAL A 158 12.24 -4.61 0.75
N TYR A 159 11.33 -4.03 -0.04
CA TYR A 159 11.56 -3.52 -1.39
C TYR A 159 12.17 -2.11 -1.34
N VAL A 160 13.20 -1.87 -2.14
CA VAL A 160 13.87 -0.58 -2.31
C VAL A 160 13.35 0.06 -3.59
N VAL A 161 12.63 1.16 -3.46
CA VAL A 161 12.33 2.06 -4.58
C VAL A 161 13.47 3.06 -4.64
N LEU A 162 14.44 2.81 -5.53
CA LEU A 162 15.61 3.65 -5.72
C LEU A 162 15.24 4.81 -6.64
N GLY A 163 15.53 6.03 -6.22
CA GLY A 163 15.41 7.22 -7.07
C GLY A 163 16.55 8.20 -6.84
N LEU A 164 16.37 9.42 -7.34
CA LEU A 164 17.39 10.46 -7.34
C LEU A 164 16.81 11.74 -6.74
N ASP A 165 17.48 12.32 -5.73
CA ASP A 165 17.22 13.71 -5.32
C ASP A 165 17.92 14.65 -6.32
N PHE A 166 17.42 14.62 -7.56
CA PHE A 166 18.00 15.33 -8.67
C PHE A 166 17.46 16.76 -8.70
N THR A 167 18.26 17.71 -8.23
CA THR A 167 17.88 19.12 -8.22
C THR A 167 17.72 19.65 -9.64
N LEU A 168 16.53 20.15 -9.96
CA LEU A 168 16.22 20.78 -11.25
C LEU A 168 16.24 22.30 -11.11
N LYS A 169 16.91 22.98 -12.03
CA LYS A 169 16.86 24.45 -12.09
C LYS A 169 15.47 24.88 -12.56
N ASP A 170 14.75 25.66 -11.73
CA ASP A 170 13.40 26.17 -12.01
C ASP A 170 12.36 25.07 -12.34
N ASP A 171 12.59 23.84 -11.82
CA ASP A 171 11.82 22.61 -12.10
C ASP A 171 11.90 22.11 -13.55
N GLN A 172 12.80 22.65 -14.36
CA GLN A 172 12.92 22.36 -15.79
C GLN A 172 13.61 21.01 -16.03
N ALA A 173 12.83 19.93 -16.15
CA ALA A 173 13.38 18.58 -16.26
C ALA A 173 13.95 18.28 -17.64
N THR A 174 13.19 18.54 -18.70
CA THR A 174 13.40 17.90 -20.01
C THR A 174 14.51 18.51 -20.89
N THR A 175 15.47 19.22 -20.27
CA THR A 175 16.64 19.72 -21.00
C THR A 175 17.49 18.56 -21.53
N ALA A 176 18.14 18.75 -22.68
CA ALA A 176 19.07 17.76 -23.23
C ALA A 176 20.22 17.43 -22.26
N SER A 177 20.71 18.41 -21.49
CA SER A 177 21.76 18.20 -20.49
C SER A 177 21.29 17.32 -19.33
N ASN A 178 20.04 17.51 -18.85
CA ASN A 178 19.49 16.63 -17.82
C ASN A 178 19.28 15.22 -18.37
N LEU A 179 18.77 15.08 -19.59
CA LEU A 179 18.57 13.76 -20.20
C LEU A 179 19.88 12.97 -20.28
N GLN A 180 20.98 13.61 -20.66
CA GLN A 180 22.30 12.98 -20.67
C GLN A 180 22.72 12.48 -19.27
N LYS A 181 22.48 13.28 -18.22
CA LYS A 181 22.81 12.91 -16.84
C LYS A 181 21.93 11.77 -16.34
N PHE A 182 20.62 11.84 -16.55
CA PHE A 182 19.70 10.74 -16.20
C PHE A 182 20.07 9.45 -16.92
N ASN A 183 20.36 9.50 -18.22
CA ASN A 183 20.79 8.31 -18.98
C ASN A 183 22.14 7.78 -18.48
N GLN A 184 23.08 8.64 -18.10
CA GLN A 184 24.35 8.22 -17.51
C GLN A 184 24.14 7.50 -16.17
N ILE A 185 23.33 8.05 -15.28
CA ILE A 185 23.04 7.47 -13.96
C ILE A 185 22.26 6.17 -14.09
N TRP A 186 21.12 6.20 -14.78
CA TRP A 186 20.27 5.03 -14.93
C TRP A 186 20.93 3.92 -15.74
N GLY A 187 21.71 4.27 -16.77
CA GLY A 187 22.54 3.30 -17.49
C GLY A 187 23.57 2.61 -16.59
N TYR A 188 24.20 3.37 -15.70
CA TYR A 188 25.13 2.80 -14.71
C TYR A 188 24.42 1.92 -13.69
N LEU A 189 23.38 2.41 -13.02
CA LEU A 189 22.64 1.67 -11.99
C LEU A 189 22.03 0.38 -12.55
N ALA A 190 21.39 0.45 -13.72
CA ALA A 190 20.80 -0.69 -14.41
C ALA A 190 21.84 -1.69 -14.97
N SER A 191 23.12 -1.33 -15.02
CA SER A 191 24.22 -2.23 -15.41
C SER A 191 24.81 -3.02 -14.23
N ARG A 192 24.44 -2.70 -12.98
CA ARG A 192 25.01 -3.35 -11.78
C ARG A 192 24.31 -4.68 -11.51
N PRO A 193 25.00 -5.84 -11.49
CA PRO A 193 24.36 -7.13 -11.25
C PRO A 193 23.55 -7.22 -9.95
N GLU A 194 23.91 -6.42 -8.94
CA GLU A 194 23.25 -6.37 -7.63
C GLU A 194 21.97 -5.53 -7.64
N ILE A 195 21.76 -4.71 -8.68
CA ILE A 195 20.62 -3.79 -8.82
C ILE A 195 19.73 -4.25 -9.98
N LYS A 196 20.36 -4.53 -11.13
CA LYS A 196 19.73 -5.06 -12.33
C LYS A 196 18.95 -6.32 -11.99
N SER A 197 17.65 -6.26 -12.21
CA SER A 197 16.74 -7.41 -12.05
C SER A 197 16.66 -7.99 -10.64
N ALA A 198 17.17 -7.26 -9.64
CA ALA A 198 17.08 -7.66 -8.24
C ALA A 198 15.61 -7.70 -7.79
N ASP A 199 15.22 -8.81 -7.13
CA ASP A 199 13.83 -9.09 -6.74
C ASP A 199 13.18 -7.98 -5.92
N ASN A 200 13.98 -7.27 -5.12
CA ASN A 200 13.54 -6.27 -4.18
C ASN A 200 13.91 -4.83 -4.60
N VAL A 201 14.17 -4.55 -5.88
CA VAL A 201 14.57 -3.22 -6.35
C VAL A 201 13.65 -2.71 -7.45
N HIS A 202 13.08 -1.53 -7.25
CA HIS A 202 12.32 -0.76 -8.23
C HIS A 202 13.05 0.57 -8.52
N PHE A 203 12.75 1.20 -9.66
CA PHE A 203 13.34 2.47 -10.07
C PHE A 203 12.29 3.57 -10.14
N GLU A 204 12.49 4.66 -9.42
CA GLU A 204 11.72 5.90 -9.56
C GLU A 204 12.52 6.89 -10.40
N LEU A 205 12.10 7.13 -11.65
CA LEU A 205 12.98 7.73 -12.67
C LEU A 205 13.43 9.15 -12.35
N ILE A 206 12.50 9.96 -11.85
CA ILE A 206 12.64 11.41 -11.64
C ILE A 206 11.74 11.78 -10.46
N ASN A 207 12.22 12.63 -9.56
CA ASN A 207 11.44 13.20 -8.46
C ASN A 207 10.70 14.47 -8.92
N GLU A 208 9.51 14.72 -8.39
CA GLU A 208 8.65 15.86 -8.73
C GLU A 208 8.95 17.11 -7.89
N PRO A 209 8.64 18.32 -8.40
CA PRO A 209 7.84 18.65 -9.59
C PRO A 209 8.64 18.64 -10.90
N VAL A 210 7.92 18.52 -12.02
CA VAL A 210 8.51 18.47 -13.35
C VAL A 210 7.83 19.44 -14.32
N LYS A 211 8.58 20.41 -14.85
CA LYS A 211 8.22 21.16 -16.06
C LYS A 211 8.93 20.57 -17.28
N SER A 212 8.24 20.63 -18.41
CA SER A 212 8.78 20.21 -19.71
C SER A 212 8.71 21.36 -20.72
N TYR A 213 9.51 21.28 -21.78
CA TYR A 213 9.60 22.34 -22.79
C TYR A 213 8.81 21.96 -24.04
N ALA A 214 7.76 22.73 -24.34
CA ALA A 214 6.96 22.56 -25.53
C ALA A 214 6.60 23.93 -26.10
N ASN A 215 6.42 24.01 -27.42
CA ASN A 215 5.92 25.20 -28.13
C ASN A 215 6.60 26.53 -27.76
N GLY A 216 7.88 26.50 -27.39
CA GLY A 216 8.68 27.69 -27.12
C GLY A 216 8.75 28.11 -25.64
N HIS A 217 8.09 27.43 -24.71
CA HIS A 217 8.14 27.73 -23.28
C HIS A 217 8.19 26.50 -22.38
N TRP A 218 8.45 26.73 -21.10
CA TRP A 218 8.34 25.72 -20.05
C TRP A 218 6.92 25.72 -19.49
N GLY A 219 6.36 24.55 -19.26
CA GLY A 219 4.99 24.37 -18.80
C GLY A 219 4.72 22.94 -18.36
N GLY A 220 3.44 22.60 -18.25
CA GLY A 220 2.98 21.32 -17.73
C GLY A 220 1.77 21.43 -16.80
N TYR A 221 1.05 22.55 -16.81
CA TYR A 221 -0.09 22.78 -15.91
C TYR A 221 -1.41 22.55 -16.64
N ASN A 222 -2.39 21.94 -15.96
CA ASN A 222 -3.74 21.82 -16.50
C ASN A 222 -4.37 23.21 -16.67
N GLY A 223 -4.85 23.51 -17.87
CA GLY A 223 -5.36 24.82 -18.28
C GLY A 223 -4.49 25.53 -19.31
N GLU A 224 -3.26 25.05 -19.56
CA GLU A 224 -2.46 25.47 -20.70
C GLU A 224 -3.00 24.83 -22.00
N ASN A 225 -3.07 25.61 -23.08
CA ASN A 225 -3.62 25.14 -24.37
C ASN A 225 -2.80 23.98 -24.98
N ASP A 226 -1.56 23.83 -24.55
CA ASP A 226 -0.58 22.84 -24.98
C ASP A 226 -0.13 21.89 -23.86
N PHE A 227 -0.95 21.73 -22.84
CA PHE A 227 -0.74 20.78 -21.75
C PHE A 227 -0.40 19.35 -22.23
N VAL A 228 -1.01 18.90 -23.33
CA VAL A 228 -0.72 17.59 -23.95
C VAL A 228 0.68 17.56 -24.57
N ASP A 229 1.16 18.66 -25.17
CA ASP A 229 2.49 18.73 -25.75
C ASP A 229 3.57 18.71 -24.66
N HIS A 230 3.34 19.42 -23.56
CA HIS A 230 4.18 19.32 -22.36
C HIS A 230 4.24 17.88 -21.82
N TRP A 231 3.11 17.16 -21.78
CA TRP A 231 3.10 15.75 -21.38
C TRP A 231 3.87 14.88 -22.36
N ASN A 232 3.70 15.11 -23.66
CA ASN A 232 4.41 14.37 -24.71
C ASN A 232 5.93 14.52 -24.59
N ASP A 233 6.42 15.73 -24.29
CA ASP A 233 7.85 16.00 -24.09
C ASP A 233 8.40 15.25 -22.85
N LEU A 234 7.71 15.35 -21.70
CA LEU A 234 8.08 14.60 -20.50
C LEU A 234 8.03 13.08 -20.74
N ARG A 235 7.00 12.59 -21.42
CA ARG A 235 6.87 11.18 -21.78
C ARG A 235 8.06 10.73 -22.64
N ASN A 236 8.46 11.51 -23.64
CA ASN A 236 9.60 11.17 -24.50
C ASN A 236 10.91 11.16 -23.72
N PHE A 237 11.09 12.11 -22.79
CA PHE A 237 12.23 12.14 -21.88
C PHE A 237 12.31 10.87 -21.02
N GLN A 238 11.20 10.49 -20.37
CA GLN A 238 11.13 9.28 -19.55
C GLN A 238 11.30 8.00 -20.40
N ASN A 239 10.73 7.94 -21.60
CA ASN A 239 10.90 6.81 -22.54
C ASN A 239 12.37 6.61 -22.93
N SER A 240 13.15 7.69 -23.08
CA SER A 240 14.59 7.61 -23.36
C SER A 240 15.36 6.99 -22.17
N ILE A 241 14.98 7.35 -20.94
CA ILE A 241 15.53 6.76 -19.72
C ILE A 241 15.15 5.28 -19.61
N ILE A 242 13.88 4.94 -19.84
CA ILE A 242 13.39 3.55 -19.85
C ILE A 242 14.17 2.73 -20.87
N SER A 243 14.33 3.22 -22.10
CA SER A 243 15.13 2.57 -23.14
C SER A 243 16.57 2.33 -22.66
N THR A 244 17.20 3.32 -22.04
CA THR A 244 18.54 3.18 -21.46
C THR A 244 18.61 2.06 -20.42
N ILE A 245 17.63 1.98 -19.52
CA ILE A 245 17.53 0.94 -18.49
C ILE A 245 17.33 -0.44 -19.14
N ARG A 246 16.37 -0.57 -20.05
CA ARG A 246 16.04 -1.85 -20.72
C ARG A 246 17.17 -2.34 -21.61
N ASN A 247 17.97 -1.44 -22.22
CA ASN A 247 19.16 -1.80 -22.99
C ASN A 247 20.28 -2.41 -22.14
N GLN A 248 20.32 -2.14 -20.83
CA GLN A 248 21.19 -2.87 -19.91
C GLN A 248 20.65 -4.26 -19.56
N GLY A 249 19.45 -4.62 -20.04
CA GLY A 249 18.73 -5.86 -19.75
C GLY A 249 18.02 -5.87 -18.40
N ALA A 250 17.82 -4.71 -17.77
CA ALA A 250 17.13 -4.61 -16.49
C ALA A 250 15.61 -4.71 -16.69
N ASP A 251 14.96 -5.54 -15.88
CA ASP A 251 13.51 -5.78 -15.89
C ASP A 251 12.84 -5.32 -14.58
N ASN A 252 13.53 -4.52 -13.77
CA ASN A 252 12.99 -3.89 -12.56
C ASN A 252 11.69 -3.12 -12.87
N VAL A 253 10.78 -3.07 -11.90
CA VAL A 253 9.58 -2.22 -11.95
C VAL A 253 10.01 -0.76 -11.99
N ILE A 254 9.38 0.03 -12.86
CA ILE A 254 9.63 1.46 -13.01
C ILE A 254 8.45 2.27 -12.46
N TRP A 255 8.72 3.29 -11.65
CA TRP A 255 7.77 4.30 -11.23
C TRP A 255 8.11 5.61 -11.94
N ALA A 256 7.21 6.05 -12.80
CA ALA A 256 7.36 7.26 -13.59
C ALA A 256 6.67 8.46 -12.93
N ALA A 257 7.14 9.67 -13.25
CA ALA A 257 6.58 10.93 -12.78
C ALA A 257 5.49 11.47 -13.73
N GLY A 258 4.63 12.34 -13.18
CA GLY A 258 3.71 13.20 -13.90
C GLY A 258 4.29 14.60 -14.14
N LEU A 259 3.45 15.54 -14.59
CA LEU A 259 3.81 16.97 -14.78
C LEU A 259 3.64 17.81 -13.49
N GLY A 260 3.51 17.16 -12.34
CA GLY A 260 3.30 17.85 -11.07
C GLY A 260 2.97 16.89 -9.95
N TYR A 261 3.23 17.32 -8.72
CA TYR A 261 3.15 16.54 -7.49
C TYR A 261 1.99 15.51 -7.42
N ASN A 262 0.77 15.98 -7.17
CA ASN A 262 -0.44 15.13 -7.13
C ASN A 262 -1.36 15.39 -8.33
N GLN A 263 -0.92 16.25 -9.25
CA GLN A 263 -1.74 16.79 -10.31
C GLN A 263 -1.32 16.21 -11.65
N PHE A 264 -2.22 16.24 -12.63
CA PHE A 264 -1.85 16.09 -14.05
C PHE A 264 -1.43 14.68 -14.51
N TYR A 265 -1.84 13.63 -13.78
CA TYR A 265 -1.68 12.24 -14.24
C TYR A 265 -2.81 11.77 -15.17
N SER A 266 -3.80 12.63 -15.47
CA SER A 266 -4.95 12.27 -16.31
C SER A 266 -4.57 11.84 -17.73
N LEU A 267 -3.47 12.39 -18.28
CA LEU A 267 -2.97 12.06 -19.62
C LEU A 267 -2.18 10.74 -19.69
N THR A 268 -1.75 10.19 -18.56
CA THR A 268 -0.99 8.93 -18.53
C THR A 268 -1.76 7.76 -19.15
N ALA A 269 -3.09 7.78 -19.02
CA ALA A 269 -3.96 6.74 -19.54
C ALA A 269 -4.24 6.87 -21.04
N SER A 270 -4.23 8.10 -21.59
CA SER A 270 -4.49 8.37 -23.01
C SER A 270 -3.21 8.46 -23.84
N HIS A 271 -2.09 8.80 -23.21
CA HIS A 271 -0.78 8.98 -23.82
C HIS A 271 0.30 8.25 -22.99
N PRO A 272 0.23 6.91 -22.90
CA PRO A 272 1.06 6.13 -21.99
C PRO A 272 2.53 6.12 -22.39
N LEU A 273 3.39 5.83 -21.41
CA LEU A 273 4.82 5.56 -21.64
C LEU A 273 5.01 4.32 -22.52
N THR A 274 6.21 4.19 -23.08
CA THR A 274 6.61 3.04 -23.89
C THR A 274 7.69 2.28 -23.15
N ASP A 275 7.29 1.21 -22.47
CA ASP A 275 8.20 0.20 -21.91
C ASP A 275 7.96 -1.12 -22.64
N PRO A 276 8.97 -1.73 -23.29
CA PRO A 276 8.81 -3.03 -23.97
C PRO A 276 8.38 -4.15 -23.03
N LEU A 277 8.59 -4.01 -21.72
CA LEU A 277 8.17 -5.00 -20.71
C LEU A 277 6.80 -4.69 -20.11
N ASN A 278 6.22 -3.51 -20.39
CA ASN A 278 5.03 -3.00 -19.71
C ASN A 278 5.12 -3.12 -18.17
N ASN A 279 6.32 -2.94 -17.61
CA ASN A 279 6.61 -3.16 -16.20
C ASN A 279 6.81 -1.83 -15.46
N TYR A 280 5.79 -0.97 -15.54
CA TYR A 280 5.83 0.38 -14.96
C TYR A 280 4.48 0.82 -14.35
N GLY A 281 4.57 1.75 -13.41
CA GLY A 281 3.47 2.48 -12.80
C GLY A 281 3.85 3.95 -12.58
N TYR A 282 3.08 4.66 -11.76
CA TYR A 282 3.30 6.08 -11.50
C TYR A 282 3.60 6.36 -10.03
N ALA A 283 4.68 7.11 -9.78
CA ALA A 283 5.02 7.71 -8.50
C ALA A 283 4.21 9.00 -8.35
N VAL A 284 3.54 9.22 -7.22
CA VAL A 284 2.66 10.38 -6.98
C VAL A 284 2.95 10.96 -5.60
N HIS A 285 3.01 12.28 -5.48
CA HIS A 285 3.07 12.95 -4.18
C HIS A 285 1.64 13.26 -3.73
N TRP A 286 1.28 13.08 -2.46
CA TRP A 286 -0.11 13.25 -1.99
C TRP A 286 -0.13 14.04 -0.68
N TYR A 287 -0.57 15.29 -0.72
CA TYR A 287 -0.52 16.20 0.43
C TYR A 287 -1.86 16.89 0.70
N PRO A 288 -2.21 17.14 1.98
CA PRO A 288 -3.45 17.85 2.33
C PRO A 288 -3.47 19.29 1.81
N GLY A 289 -2.35 19.98 1.88
CA GLY A 289 -2.24 21.40 1.55
C GLY A 289 -2.29 21.72 0.06
N TYR A 290 -2.55 20.75 -0.81
CA TYR A 290 -2.99 20.99 -2.18
C TYR A 290 -4.45 21.48 -2.27
N GLY A 291 -4.96 22.10 -1.20
CA GLY A 291 -6.27 22.76 -1.14
C GLY A 291 -7.37 21.93 -0.50
N ALA A 292 -7.14 20.64 -0.22
CA ALA A 292 -8.17 19.77 0.31
C ALA A 292 -8.20 19.73 1.85
N TYR A 293 -7.04 19.82 2.50
CA TYR A 293 -6.89 19.70 3.94
C TYR A 293 -7.60 18.43 4.45
N ASP A 294 -8.62 18.58 5.30
CA ASP A 294 -9.42 17.47 5.83
C ASP A 294 -10.71 17.20 5.05
N ASN A 295 -10.98 17.93 3.96
CA ASN A 295 -12.25 17.84 3.24
C ASN A 295 -12.28 16.61 2.32
N PHE A 296 -13.15 15.65 2.63
CA PHE A 296 -13.32 14.42 1.84
C PHE A 296 -13.69 14.69 0.38
N SER A 297 -14.69 15.54 0.14
CA SER A 297 -15.18 15.81 -1.22
C SER A 297 -14.08 16.41 -2.10
N ILE A 298 -13.30 17.35 -1.58
CA ILE A 298 -12.19 17.95 -2.32
C ILE A 298 -11.08 16.92 -2.56
N LEU A 299 -10.72 16.10 -1.58
CA LEU A 299 -9.74 15.02 -1.76
C LEU A 299 -10.21 14.02 -2.83
N GLN A 300 -11.49 13.65 -2.79
CA GLN A 300 -12.09 12.74 -3.75
C GLN A 300 -12.11 13.32 -5.17
N ASP A 301 -12.41 14.61 -5.32
CA ASP A 301 -12.37 15.33 -6.60
C ASP A 301 -10.94 15.44 -7.13
N GLN A 302 -9.97 15.70 -6.26
CA GLN A 302 -8.55 15.71 -6.62
C GLN A 302 -8.10 14.34 -7.11
N TRP A 303 -8.48 13.26 -6.42
CA TRP A 303 -8.21 11.91 -6.87
C TRP A 303 -8.83 11.64 -8.24
N ASN A 304 -10.14 11.91 -8.37
CA ASN A 304 -10.90 11.65 -9.60
C ASN A 304 -10.32 12.39 -10.81
N THR A 305 -9.94 13.65 -10.60
CA THR A 305 -9.45 14.52 -11.67
C THR A 305 -8.01 14.19 -12.05
N ASN A 306 -7.15 13.97 -11.05
CA ASN A 306 -5.71 13.95 -11.30
C ASN A 306 -5.16 12.53 -11.43
N VAL A 307 -5.55 11.60 -10.56
CA VAL A 307 -4.84 10.32 -10.39
C VAL A 307 -5.66 9.13 -10.88
N LYS A 308 -6.99 9.18 -10.77
CA LYS A 308 -7.86 8.03 -11.02
C LYS A 308 -7.67 7.42 -12.41
N ALA A 309 -7.53 8.24 -13.45
CA ALA A 309 -7.32 7.73 -14.81
C ALA A 309 -6.04 6.88 -14.92
N ALA A 310 -4.96 7.29 -14.25
CA ALA A 310 -3.73 6.49 -14.14
C ALA A 310 -3.99 5.22 -13.34
N ALA A 311 -4.60 5.35 -12.16
CA ALA A 311 -4.87 4.24 -11.25
C ALA A 311 -5.82 3.17 -11.83
N ASP A 312 -6.70 3.53 -12.76
CA ASP A 312 -7.58 2.57 -13.43
C ASP A 312 -6.80 1.64 -14.39
N LYS A 313 -5.59 2.03 -14.81
CA LYS A 313 -4.77 1.30 -15.80
C LYS A 313 -3.42 0.80 -15.28
N TYR A 314 -2.85 1.48 -14.30
CA TYR A 314 -1.48 1.26 -13.81
C TYR A 314 -1.46 1.24 -12.29
N PRO A 315 -0.49 0.52 -11.68
CA PRO A 315 -0.28 0.63 -10.24
C PRO A 315 0.21 2.03 -9.89
N ILE A 316 -0.23 2.51 -8.73
CA ILE A 316 0.20 3.80 -8.18
C ILE A 316 1.07 3.54 -6.96
N ASN A 317 2.15 4.30 -6.83
CA ASN A 317 2.95 4.36 -5.63
C ASN A 317 2.94 5.80 -5.14
N ILE A 318 2.29 6.07 -4.01
CA ILE A 318 2.40 7.36 -3.35
C ILE A 318 3.78 7.41 -2.74
N THR A 319 4.72 8.10 -3.39
CA THR A 319 6.12 8.10 -2.99
C THR A 319 6.42 9.17 -1.94
N GLU A 320 5.51 10.12 -1.75
CA GLU A 320 5.62 11.16 -0.73
C GLU A 320 4.26 11.57 -0.16
N VAL A 321 4.12 11.52 1.16
CA VAL A 321 2.95 12.02 1.90
C VAL A 321 3.31 12.32 3.34
N THR A 322 2.76 13.40 3.88
CA THR A 322 2.88 13.78 5.29
C THR A 322 1.67 14.61 5.67
N TRP A 323 1.17 14.43 6.89
CA TRP A 323 0.15 15.32 7.42
C TRP A 323 0.26 15.51 8.92
N PHE A 324 -0.08 16.71 9.36
CA PHE A 324 -0.27 17.09 10.75
C PHE A 324 -1.05 18.39 10.82
N LYS A 325 -1.71 18.68 11.94
CA LYS A 325 -2.41 19.95 12.11
C LYS A 325 -1.46 21.10 12.35
N ASN A 326 -1.61 22.17 11.57
CA ASN A 326 -0.92 23.43 11.81
C ASN A 326 -1.38 24.14 13.09
N LYS A 327 -0.47 24.90 13.68
CA LYS A 327 -0.67 25.70 14.89
C LYS A 327 -0.47 27.18 14.63
N PRO A 328 -1.08 28.06 15.43
CA PRO A 328 -0.80 29.50 15.36
C PRO A 328 0.71 29.77 15.52
N GLY A 329 1.29 30.51 14.59
CA GLY A 329 2.72 30.84 14.57
C GLY A 329 3.58 29.95 13.66
N ASP A 330 3.03 28.85 13.13
CA ASP A 330 3.74 28.03 12.14
C ASP A 330 4.02 28.81 10.85
N SER A 331 5.17 28.52 10.23
CA SER A 331 5.49 28.98 8.88
C SER A 331 4.41 28.56 7.89
N ALA A 332 4.11 29.43 6.93
CA ALA A 332 3.19 29.15 5.82
C ALA A 332 3.59 27.91 5.02
N TYR A 333 4.89 27.56 4.98
CA TYR A 333 5.37 26.31 4.36
C TYR A 333 4.68 25.07 4.92
N TRP A 334 4.44 25.03 6.24
CA TRP A 334 3.83 23.87 6.89
C TRP A 334 2.36 23.69 6.53
N ASN A 335 1.69 24.69 5.93
CA ASN A 335 0.30 24.53 5.46
C ASN A 335 0.18 23.42 4.40
N LEU A 336 1.27 23.09 3.69
CA LEU A 336 1.31 21.96 2.77
C LEU A 336 0.90 20.65 3.45
N PHE A 337 1.21 20.48 4.73
CA PHE A 337 0.94 19.25 5.48
C PHE A 337 -0.27 19.36 6.41
N ASN A 338 -1.03 20.46 6.36
CA ASN A 338 -2.11 20.74 7.30
C ASN A 338 -3.30 19.77 7.17
N GLY A 339 -3.26 18.65 7.89
CA GLY A 339 -4.29 17.61 7.88
C GLY A 339 -4.33 16.82 9.18
N SER A 340 -5.47 16.25 9.53
CA SER A 340 -5.67 15.38 10.69
C SER A 340 -5.74 13.90 10.30
N ASN A 341 -5.61 13.03 11.30
CA ASN A 341 -5.84 11.60 11.13
C ASN A 341 -7.33 11.30 10.82
N GLU A 342 -8.25 11.98 11.51
CA GLU A 342 -9.69 11.84 11.35
C GLU A 342 -10.18 12.39 10.00
N GLY A 343 -9.54 13.44 9.50
CA GLY A 343 -9.80 14.04 8.20
C GLY A 343 -8.92 13.43 7.11
N PHE A 344 -7.82 14.12 6.77
CA PHE A 344 -6.94 13.74 5.65
C PHE A 344 -6.53 12.26 5.66
N GLY A 345 -6.08 11.74 6.81
CA GLY A 345 -5.63 10.34 6.92
C GLY A 345 -6.74 9.33 6.58
N THR A 346 -7.89 9.45 7.25
CA THR A 346 -9.05 8.55 7.06
C THR A 346 -9.66 8.69 5.66
N ASN A 347 -9.74 9.91 5.15
CA ASN A 347 -10.23 10.17 3.79
C ASN A 347 -9.30 9.57 2.73
N THR A 348 -7.99 9.77 2.88
CA THR A 348 -6.96 9.19 2.00
C THR A 348 -7.01 7.66 2.03
N LYS A 349 -7.10 7.05 3.22
CA LYS A 349 -7.29 5.60 3.38
C LYS A 349 -8.53 5.10 2.63
N THR A 350 -9.64 5.82 2.74
CA THR A 350 -10.89 5.47 2.04
C THR A 350 -10.72 5.49 0.52
N ILE A 351 -10.13 6.56 -0.02
CA ILE A 351 -9.90 6.73 -1.45
C ILE A 351 -8.95 5.64 -1.99
N PHE A 352 -7.84 5.38 -1.29
CA PHE A 352 -6.84 4.40 -1.73
C PHE A 352 -7.36 2.97 -1.64
N ASN A 353 -8.13 2.64 -0.58
CA ASN A 353 -8.78 1.35 -0.46
C ASN A 353 -9.81 1.12 -1.58
N ALA A 354 -10.55 2.15 -1.98
CA ALA A 354 -11.50 2.06 -3.09
C ALA A 354 -10.80 1.84 -4.44
N ALA A 355 -9.60 2.40 -4.65
CA ALA A 355 -8.80 2.17 -5.85
C ALA A 355 -8.21 0.75 -5.92
N GLY A 356 -7.75 0.24 -4.76
CA GLY A 356 -7.30 -1.15 -4.57
C GLY A 356 -5.89 -1.47 -5.07
N ASN A 357 -5.16 -0.49 -5.62
CA ASN A 357 -3.84 -0.68 -6.27
C ASN A 357 -2.82 0.41 -5.91
N VAL A 358 -2.93 0.99 -4.71
CA VAL A 358 -2.12 2.14 -4.27
C VAL A 358 -1.12 1.72 -3.19
N SER A 359 0.15 1.63 -3.57
CA SER A 359 1.28 1.55 -2.65
C SER A 359 1.54 2.93 -2.02
N ILE A 360 2.16 2.97 -0.84
CA ILE A 360 2.35 4.22 -0.10
C ILE A 360 3.68 4.21 0.66
N ALA A 361 4.44 5.28 0.52
CA ALA A 361 5.61 5.62 1.31
C ALA A 361 5.38 6.98 1.97
N ALA A 362 5.20 6.98 3.29
CA ALA A 362 5.07 8.23 4.04
C ALA A 362 6.45 8.85 4.32
N HIS A 363 6.52 10.16 4.48
CA HIS A 363 7.76 10.82 4.91
C HIS A 363 7.90 10.68 6.43
N MET A 364 8.81 9.82 6.89
CA MET A 364 8.83 9.35 8.29
C MET A 364 10.10 9.68 9.07
N ASN A 365 11.22 9.98 8.39
CA ASN A 365 12.55 10.04 9.00
C ASN A 365 12.79 11.26 9.91
N GLY A 366 12.31 12.45 9.55
CA GLY A 366 12.37 13.62 10.43
C GLY A 366 11.21 13.63 11.42
N PHE A 367 10.00 13.35 10.94
CA PHE A 367 8.75 13.63 11.65
C PHE A 367 8.39 12.66 12.77
N ILE A 368 8.83 11.40 12.75
CA ILE A 368 8.41 10.39 13.73
C ILE A 368 9.54 10.00 14.69
N LEU A 369 10.79 10.31 14.33
CA LEU A 369 11.98 9.84 15.04
C LEU A 369 12.59 10.94 15.92
N GLU A 370 12.82 10.66 17.21
CA GLU A 370 13.68 11.49 18.07
C GLU A 370 15.17 11.31 17.72
N PRO A 371 16.06 12.25 18.06
CA PRO A 371 17.50 12.04 17.98
C PRO A 371 18.03 11.19 19.16
N GLY A 372 18.89 10.18 18.94
CA GLY A 372 19.57 9.47 20.05
C GLY A 372 20.34 8.19 19.70
N GLN A 373 20.64 7.36 20.71
CA GLN A 373 21.67 6.31 20.68
C GLN A 373 21.22 4.92 20.17
N ARG A 374 19.91 4.58 20.12
CA ARG A 374 19.33 3.37 19.47
C ARG A 374 17.81 3.28 19.73
N SER A 375 17.05 2.89 18.70
CA SER A 375 15.67 2.35 18.68
C SER A 375 14.55 2.92 19.58
N SER A 376 14.74 3.97 20.36
CA SER A 376 13.64 4.70 21.04
C SER A 376 12.81 5.56 20.06
N PHE A 377 13.00 5.35 18.76
CA PHE A 377 12.68 6.31 17.71
C PHE A 377 11.38 6.02 16.98
N ALA A 378 10.81 4.83 17.09
CA ALA A 378 9.54 4.53 16.44
C ALA A 378 8.48 4.11 17.44
N ASP A 379 8.41 4.80 18.58
CA ASP A 379 7.22 4.73 19.42
C ASP A 379 6.04 5.29 18.61
N PRO A 380 5.08 4.44 18.16
CA PRO A 380 3.98 4.91 17.35
C PRO A 380 3.07 5.87 18.13
N THR A 381 3.20 5.95 19.45
CA THR A 381 2.39 6.83 20.32
C THR A 381 2.91 8.27 20.40
N ALA A 382 4.10 8.55 19.87
CA ALA A 382 4.86 9.73 20.24
C ALA A 382 4.54 11.03 19.47
N GLY A 383 3.57 11.04 18.53
CA GLY A 383 3.25 12.23 17.73
C GLY A 383 4.16 12.43 16.53
N LEU A 384 3.93 13.50 15.75
CA LEU A 384 5.02 14.04 14.94
C LEU A 384 5.91 14.88 15.87
N LYS A 385 7.19 14.54 15.97
CA LYS A 385 8.11 15.13 16.96
C LYS A 385 9.14 16.08 16.37
N TRP A 386 9.24 16.18 15.04
CA TRP A 386 10.22 17.01 14.37
C TRP A 386 10.10 18.50 14.62
N ASP A 387 8.88 19.00 14.89
CA ASP A 387 8.67 20.38 15.30
C ASP A 387 8.76 20.55 16.84
N GLY A 388 9.06 19.47 17.56
CA GLY A 388 9.15 19.43 19.03
C GLY A 388 7.79 19.36 19.75
N ASP A 389 6.67 19.21 19.03
CA ASP A 389 5.34 19.33 19.61
C ASP A 389 4.55 18.01 19.66
N ALA A 390 4.70 17.31 20.79
CA ALA A 390 4.01 16.04 21.07
C ALA A 390 2.47 16.14 21.08
N SER A 391 1.87 17.34 20.97
CA SER A 391 0.41 17.52 20.93
C SER A 391 -0.17 17.61 19.51
N ARG A 392 0.64 17.53 18.44
CA ARG A 392 0.10 17.30 17.09
C ARG A 392 -0.34 15.85 16.92
N SER A 393 -1.45 15.64 16.21
CA SER A 393 -2.02 14.29 15.99
C SER A 393 -0.97 13.35 15.37
N ALA A 394 -0.73 12.20 16.01
CA ALA A 394 0.31 11.26 15.61
C ALA A 394 -0.03 10.54 14.29
N MET A 395 0.43 11.07 13.14
CA MET A 395 0.41 10.35 11.85
C MET A 395 1.06 8.96 11.99
N GLY A 396 2.14 8.86 12.77
CA GLY A 396 2.84 7.62 13.05
C GLY A 396 1.91 6.51 13.59
N ARG A 397 1.04 6.80 14.58
CA ARG A 397 0.10 5.80 15.10
C ARG A 397 -0.91 5.35 14.06
N PHE A 398 -1.41 6.30 13.27
CA PHE A 398 -2.38 6.01 12.22
C PHE A 398 -1.77 5.08 11.17
N LEU A 399 -0.56 5.38 10.70
CA LEU A 399 0.17 4.55 9.74
C LEU A 399 0.53 3.18 10.34
N PHE A 400 0.96 3.12 11.59
CA PHE A 400 1.27 1.88 12.31
C PHE A 400 0.09 0.91 12.29
N ASN A 401 -1.12 1.40 12.59
CA ASN A 401 -2.32 0.57 12.55
C ASN A 401 -2.74 0.24 11.11
N TRP A 402 -2.76 1.23 10.21
CA TRP A 402 -3.22 1.04 8.84
C TRP A 402 -2.32 0.08 8.04
N TYR A 403 -1.00 0.14 8.21
CA TYR A 403 -0.08 -0.76 7.53
C TYR A 403 -0.19 -2.19 8.06
N HIS A 404 -0.43 -2.35 9.36
CA HIS A 404 -0.77 -3.66 9.93
C HIS A 404 -2.06 -4.24 9.32
N GLU A 405 -3.14 -3.45 9.23
CA GLU A 405 -4.39 -3.87 8.58
C GLU A 405 -4.15 -4.29 7.12
N ARG A 406 -3.38 -3.51 6.36
CA ARG A 406 -2.99 -3.85 4.98
C ARG A 406 -2.25 -5.17 4.91
N ALA A 407 -1.31 -5.41 5.82
CA ALA A 407 -0.54 -6.67 5.89
C ALA A 407 -1.43 -7.88 6.18
N GLN A 408 -2.43 -7.74 7.05
CA GLN A 408 -3.39 -8.82 7.30
C GLN A 408 -4.25 -9.13 6.07
N SER A 409 -4.56 -8.11 5.27
CA SER A 409 -5.26 -8.27 3.99
C SER A 409 -4.39 -8.77 2.82
N TYR A 410 -3.23 -9.38 3.09
CA TYR A 410 -2.45 -10.03 2.03
C TYR A 410 -2.89 -11.48 1.80
N PRO A 411 -3.11 -11.93 0.54
CA PRO A 411 -3.44 -13.33 0.25
C PRO A 411 -2.32 -14.28 0.72
N GLY A 412 -2.60 -15.14 1.70
CA GLY A 412 -1.61 -16.10 2.22
C GLY A 412 -1.08 -15.76 3.61
N SER A 413 -1.50 -14.66 4.24
CA SER A 413 -1.14 -14.25 5.62
C SER A 413 -1.52 -15.25 6.74
N GLY A 414 -1.99 -16.45 6.40
CA GLY A 414 -2.62 -17.39 7.33
C GLY A 414 -4.01 -16.94 7.82
N ASN A 415 -4.43 -15.72 7.48
CA ASN A 415 -5.71 -15.10 7.88
C ASN A 415 -6.65 -14.78 6.70
N GLY A 416 -6.37 -15.29 5.50
CA GLY A 416 -7.29 -15.33 4.36
C GLY A 416 -7.93 -14.00 3.93
N GLY A 417 -7.30 -13.30 2.97
CA GLY A 417 -8.03 -12.38 2.09
C GLY A 417 -7.19 -11.20 1.61
N GLY A 418 -7.27 -10.88 0.31
CA GLY A 418 -6.66 -9.72 -0.36
C GLY A 418 -7.25 -8.35 0.05
N PRO A 419 -6.78 -7.24 -0.54
CA PRO A 419 -7.21 -5.91 -0.16
C PRO A 419 -8.60 -5.62 -0.71
N THR A 420 -9.59 -5.70 0.16
CA THR A 420 -10.78 -4.81 0.30
C THR A 420 -11.69 -5.44 1.37
N THR A 421 -11.91 -4.76 2.50
CA THR A 421 -12.78 -5.15 3.63
C THR A 421 -12.42 -6.41 4.46
N GLY A 422 -11.44 -7.21 4.06
CA GLY A 422 -11.19 -8.53 4.66
C GLY A 422 -12.28 -9.57 4.34
N LEU A 423 -13.29 -9.18 3.55
CA LEU A 423 -14.37 -10.04 3.09
C LEU A 423 -14.13 -10.44 1.63
N VAL A 424 -14.25 -11.73 1.36
CA VAL A 424 -14.01 -12.35 0.05
C VAL A 424 -15.36 -12.55 -0.63
N SER A 425 -15.56 -11.91 -1.79
CA SER A 425 -16.75 -12.14 -2.61
C SER A 425 -16.85 -13.62 -3.01
N GLY A 426 -18.03 -14.20 -2.83
CA GLY A 426 -18.30 -15.62 -3.05
C GLY A 426 -17.97 -16.51 -1.84
N ALA A 427 -17.35 -16.00 -0.78
CA ALA A 427 -17.10 -16.78 0.42
C ALA A 427 -18.32 -16.83 1.36
N THR A 428 -18.35 -17.88 2.17
CA THR A 428 -19.41 -18.15 3.16
C THR A 428 -19.02 -17.60 4.52
N TYR A 429 -19.94 -16.92 5.19
CA TYR A 429 -19.72 -16.30 6.49
C TYR A 429 -20.81 -16.66 7.49
N LYS A 430 -20.41 -16.72 8.77
CA LYS A 430 -21.30 -16.43 9.91
C LYS A 430 -21.18 -14.95 10.24
N ILE A 431 -22.30 -14.31 10.54
CA ILE A 431 -22.36 -12.87 10.82
C ILE A 431 -22.78 -12.67 12.27
N VAL A 432 -21.83 -12.31 13.12
CA VAL A 432 -21.95 -12.33 14.58
C VAL A 432 -22.18 -10.92 15.14
N ALA A 433 -23.25 -10.69 15.89
CA ALA A 433 -23.50 -9.40 16.53
C ALA A 433 -22.49 -9.14 17.65
N ARG A 434 -21.89 -7.94 17.68
CA ARG A 434 -20.84 -7.56 18.64
C ARG A 434 -21.32 -7.60 20.09
N HIS A 435 -22.56 -7.21 20.35
CA HIS A 435 -23.08 -7.08 21.73
C HIS A 435 -23.49 -8.41 22.37
N SER A 436 -23.88 -9.40 21.56
CA SER A 436 -24.45 -10.67 22.05
C SER A 436 -23.62 -11.91 21.72
N ASN A 437 -22.65 -11.81 20.79
CA ASN A 437 -21.94 -12.94 20.19
C ASN A 437 -22.85 -13.96 19.47
N LYS A 438 -24.08 -13.57 19.13
CA LYS A 438 -25.05 -14.40 18.39
C LYS A 438 -25.02 -14.11 16.91
N VAL A 439 -25.50 -15.04 16.10
CA VAL A 439 -25.41 -14.96 14.63
C VAL A 439 -26.74 -14.57 14.00
N ILE A 440 -26.69 -13.90 12.84
CA ILE A 440 -27.86 -13.75 11.96
C ILE A 440 -28.35 -15.14 11.55
N ASP A 441 -29.60 -15.43 11.89
CA ASP A 441 -30.22 -16.75 11.84
C ASP A 441 -31.54 -16.70 11.06
N VAL A 442 -31.77 -17.73 10.24
CA VAL A 442 -33.06 -18.02 9.63
C VAL A 442 -33.91 -18.83 10.63
N PRO A 443 -35.01 -18.28 11.17
CA PRO A 443 -35.80 -18.96 12.21
C PRO A 443 -36.22 -20.37 11.81
N GLY A 444 -35.76 -21.37 12.56
CA GLY A 444 -36.06 -22.79 12.33
C GLY A 444 -35.58 -23.33 10.99
N GLY A 445 -34.65 -22.64 10.30
CA GLY A 445 -34.21 -23.02 8.95
C GLY A 445 -35.30 -22.97 7.89
N GLN A 446 -36.37 -22.20 8.12
CA GLN A 446 -37.50 -22.12 7.20
C GLN A 446 -37.12 -21.49 5.85
N ASN A 447 -37.66 -22.06 4.78
CA ASN A 447 -37.44 -21.58 3.41
C ASN A 447 -38.69 -20.87 2.87
N GLN A 448 -39.04 -19.71 3.42
CA GLN A 448 -40.21 -18.94 3.00
C GLN A 448 -39.89 -17.45 2.83
N ASN A 449 -40.55 -16.82 1.85
CA ASN A 449 -40.46 -15.37 1.64
C ASN A 449 -41.11 -14.61 2.81
N ASN A 450 -40.64 -13.39 3.03
CA ASN A 450 -41.12 -12.47 4.06
C ASN A 450 -40.84 -12.91 5.51
N LEU A 451 -40.01 -13.94 5.71
CA LEU A 451 -39.62 -14.41 7.03
C LEU A 451 -38.68 -13.40 7.70
N GLN A 452 -39.11 -12.78 8.80
CA GLN A 452 -38.23 -11.88 9.55
C GLN A 452 -37.07 -12.67 10.19
N LEU A 453 -35.84 -12.24 9.91
CA LEU A 453 -34.64 -12.82 10.45
C LEU A 453 -34.49 -12.48 11.94
N GLN A 454 -33.69 -13.28 12.63
CA GLN A 454 -33.43 -13.12 14.05
C GLN A 454 -31.94 -13.27 14.34
N GLN A 455 -31.54 -13.00 15.58
CA GLN A 455 -30.31 -13.57 16.11
C GLN A 455 -30.59 -14.90 16.82
N TRP A 456 -29.64 -15.81 16.78
CA TRP A 456 -29.65 -17.05 17.57
C TRP A 456 -28.24 -17.44 17.98
N SER A 457 -28.11 -18.22 19.05
CA SER A 457 -26.85 -18.87 19.43
C SER A 457 -26.23 -19.62 18.24
N ASP A 458 -24.91 -19.57 18.08
CA ASP A 458 -24.23 -20.24 16.96
C ASP A 458 -24.30 -21.76 17.11
N LEU A 459 -25.04 -22.41 16.21
CA LEU A 459 -25.22 -23.85 16.12
C LEU A 459 -24.43 -24.45 14.95
N GLY A 460 -23.72 -23.63 14.15
CA GLY A 460 -22.92 -24.07 13.01
C GLY A 460 -23.72 -24.57 11.79
N GLY A 461 -25.05 -24.48 11.83
CA GLY A 461 -25.95 -24.96 10.77
C GLY A 461 -26.04 -24.04 9.55
N ASN A 462 -26.54 -24.57 8.43
CA ASN A 462 -26.77 -23.80 7.20
C ASN A 462 -27.71 -22.59 7.36
N PRO A 463 -28.74 -22.61 8.23
CA PRO A 463 -29.58 -21.43 8.53
C PRO A 463 -28.84 -20.20 9.07
N GLN A 464 -27.57 -20.34 9.45
CA GLN A 464 -26.74 -19.30 10.05
C GLN A 464 -25.55 -18.90 9.16
N LYS A 465 -25.52 -19.39 7.92
CA LYS A 465 -24.44 -19.17 6.96
C LYS A 465 -24.94 -18.38 5.76
N TRP A 466 -24.14 -17.40 5.35
CA TRP A 466 -24.46 -16.45 4.30
C TRP A 466 -23.31 -16.35 3.30
N VAL A 467 -23.60 -16.52 2.01
CA VAL A 467 -22.65 -16.26 0.93
C VAL A 467 -22.68 -14.78 0.62
N LEU A 468 -21.54 -14.12 0.73
CA LEU A 468 -21.41 -12.68 0.48
C LEU A 468 -20.95 -12.46 -0.97
N THR A 469 -21.79 -11.88 -1.83
CA THR A 469 -21.43 -11.65 -3.25
C THR A 469 -21.32 -10.16 -3.54
N SER A 470 -20.16 -9.70 -4.01
CA SER A 470 -19.95 -8.30 -4.35
C SER A 470 -20.74 -7.92 -5.60
N ILE A 471 -21.38 -6.75 -5.55
CA ILE A 471 -22.05 -6.12 -6.68
C ILE A 471 -21.38 -4.79 -7.09
N GLY A 472 -20.16 -4.54 -6.60
CA GLY A 472 -19.37 -3.34 -6.87
C GLY A 472 -19.60 -2.21 -5.86
N GLY A 473 -18.69 -1.22 -5.82
CA GLY A 473 -18.81 -0.02 -4.98
C GLY A 473 -18.92 -0.28 -3.47
N GLY A 474 -18.31 -1.37 -2.97
CA GLY A 474 -18.42 -1.79 -1.56
C GLY A 474 -19.78 -2.36 -1.16
N SER A 475 -20.66 -2.63 -2.13
CA SER A 475 -21.99 -3.19 -1.91
C SER A 475 -22.03 -4.69 -2.19
N TYR A 476 -22.91 -5.40 -1.48
CA TYR A 476 -23.02 -6.85 -1.51
C TYR A 476 -24.48 -7.31 -1.46
N THR A 477 -24.71 -8.53 -1.95
CA THR A 477 -25.86 -9.36 -1.58
C THR A 477 -25.42 -10.42 -0.57
N LEU A 478 -26.31 -10.76 0.37
CA LEU A 478 -26.07 -11.79 1.39
C LEU A 478 -27.04 -12.95 1.17
N THR A 479 -26.59 -13.97 0.43
CA THR A 479 -27.40 -15.13 0.02
C THR A 479 -27.40 -16.19 1.12
N SER A 480 -28.57 -16.74 1.45
CA SER A 480 -28.65 -17.82 2.43
C SER A 480 -28.02 -19.11 1.88
N VAL A 481 -27.17 -19.76 2.68
CA VAL A 481 -26.69 -21.12 2.34
C VAL A 481 -27.81 -22.16 2.46
N ASN A 482 -28.77 -21.94 3.37
CA ASN A 482 -29.92 -22.82 3.55
C ASN A 482 -30.94 -22.71 2.41
N SER A 483 -31.05 -21.52 1.82
CA SER A 483 -31.98 -21.19 0.74
C SER A 483 -31.25 -20.39 -0.36
N PRO A 484 -30.53 -21.06 -1.29
CA PRO A 484 -29.65 -20.38 -2.26
C PRO A 484 -30.35 -19.41 -3.22
N ASP A 485 -31.68 -19.50 -3.36
CA ASP A 485 -32.50 -18.57 -4.14
C ASP A 485 -32.92 -17.31 -3.35
N LYS A 486 -32.52 -17.20 -2.07
CA LYS A 486 -32.98 -16.15 -1.13
C LYS A 486 -31.82 -15.39 -0.50
N VAL A 487 -32.08 -14.10 -0.24
CA VAL A 487 -31.13 -13.13 0.29
C VAL A 487 -31.71 -12.40 1.51
N ILE A 488 -30.84 -11.76 2.28
CA ILE A 488 -31.23 -10.74 3.26
C ILE A 488 -31.87 -9.55 2.52
N ASP A 489 -33.00 -9.06 3.03
CA ASP A 489 -33.85 -8.05 2.39
C ASP A 489 -34.44 -7.11 3.45
N ILE A 490 -34.57 -5.83 3.11
CA ILE A 490 -35.39 -4.89 3.89
C ILE A 490 -36.84 -5.00 3.43
N ARG A 491 -37.72 -5.42 4.34
CA ARG A 491 -39.13 -5.69 4.01
C ARG A 491 -39.77 -4.49 3.32
N ASN A 492 -40.42 -4.76 2.19
CA ASN A 492 -41.08 -3.79 1.32
C ASN A 492 -40.16 -2.63 0.84
N GLY A 493 -38.84 -2.72 1.03
CA GLY A 493 -37.88 -1.66 0.69
C GLY A 493 -38.14 -0.33 1.39
N THR A 494 -38.75 -0.32 2.58
CA THR A 494 -39.09 0.94 3.25
C THR A 494 -37.85 1.71 3.72
N LEU A 495 -38.03 2.99 4.00
CA LEU A 495 -36.99 3.89 4.52
C LEU A 495 -37.16 4.14 6.03
N THR A 496 -38.03 3.39 6.72
CA THR A 496 -38.42 3.66 8.10
C THR A 496 -37.58 2.87 9.10
N ASN A 497 -37.31 3.48 10.26
CA ASN A 497 -36.72 2.77 11.39
C ASN A 497 -37.71 1.72 11.92
N GLY A 498 -37.19 0.58 12.36
CA GLY A 498 -37.99 -0.54 12.88
C GLY A 498 -38.54 -1.48 11.81
N GLU A 499 -38.29 -1.23 10.51
CA GLU A 499 -38.72 -2.16 9.48
C GLU A 499 -37.96 -3.49 9.60
N ALA A 500 -38.67 -4.59 9.39
CA ALA A 500 -38.11 -5.92 9.47
C ALA A 500 -37.02 -6.17 8.43
N VAL A 501 -35.92 -6.80 8.88
CA VAL A 501 -34.96 -7.45 8.00
C VAL A 501 -35.44 -8.89 7.80
N GLN A 502 -35.62 -9.31 6.55
CA GLN A 502 -36.28 -10.55 6.19
C GLN A 502 -35.46 -11.41 5.23
N LEU A 503 -35.86 -12.69 5.10
CA LEU A 503 -35.45 -13.58 4.03
C LEU A 503 -36.43 -13.43 2.86
N MET A 504 -35.91 -13.16 1.67
CA MET A 504 -36.73 -12.96 0.47
C MET A 504 -36.04 -13.56 -0.75
N SER A 505 -36.81 -14.03 -1.74
CA SER A 505 -36.29 -14.36 -3.07
C SER A 505 -35.40 -13.24 -3.60
N ASN A 506 -34.28 -13.59 -4.23
CA ASN A 506 -33.40 -12.60 -4.84
C ASN A 506 -34.10 -11.95 -6.04
N LEU A 507 -34.56 -10.72 -5.85
CA LEU A 507 -35.21 -9.87 -6.84
C LEU A 507 -34.25 -8.82 -7.42
N ASN A 508 -33.00 -8.79 -6.95
CA ASN A 508 -31.96 -7.85 -7.33
C ASN A 508 -32.38 -6.37 -7.20
N THR A 509 -33.08 -6.02 -6.11
CA THR A 509 -33.51 -4.66 -5.82
C THR A 509 -32.59 -3.96 -4.82
N THR A 510 -32.65 -2.64 -4.72
CA THR A 510 -31.86 -1.86 -3.73
C THR A 510 -32.21 -2.20 -2.28
N ALA A 511 -33.37 -2.81 -2.01
CA ALA A 511 -33.74 -3.36 -0.71
C ALA A 511 -32.90 -4.58 -0.30
N GLN A 512 -32.19 -5.20 -1.26
CA GLN A 512 -31.38 -6.42 -1.11
C GLN A 512 -29.88 -6.15 -1.24
N HIS A 513 -29.51 -4.88 -1.43
CA HIS A 513 -28.14 -4.43 -1.62
C HIS A 513 -27.65 -3.72 -0.36
N PHE A 514 -26.49 -4.12 0.14
CA PHE A 514 -25.95 -3.59 1.40
C PHE A 514 -24.49 -3.18 1.25
N LYS A 515 -24.15 -1.97 1.70
CA LYS A 515 -22.77 -1.57 1.96
C LYS A 515 -22.29 -2.27 3.23
N VAL A 516 -21.20 -3.00 3.13
CA VAL A 516 -20.57 -3.64 4.29
C VAL A 516 -19.30 -2.88 4.62
N ASN A 517 -19.42 -1.94 5.57
CA ASN A 517 -18.34 -0.99 5.88
C ASN A 517 -17.52 -1.52 7.05
N ASP A 518 -16.23 -1.71 6.83
CA ASP A 518 -15.25 -2.00 7.89
C ASP A 518 -15.14 -0.81 8.86
N LEU A 519 -15.24 -1.09 10.16
CA LEU A 519 -15.14 -0.10 11.23
C LEU A 519 -13.70 0.05 11.77
N GLY A 520 -12.73 -0.67 11.21
CA GLY A 520 -11.31 -0.58 11.57
C GLY A 520 -10.95 -1.24 12.91
N ASN A 521 -11.85 -2.04 13.48
CA ASN A 521 -11.68 -2.69 14.78
C ASN A 521 -12.09 -4.17 14.78
N GLY A 522 -12.11 -4.80 13.60
CA GLY A 522 -12.54 -6.19 13.42
C GLY A 522 -14.06 -6.39 13.45
N TYR A 523 -14.82 -5.29 13.31
CA TYR A 523 -16.27 -5.28 13.15
C TYR A 523 -16.66 -4.47 11.91
N TRP A 524 -17.86 -4.72 11.41
CA TRP A 524 -18.44 -4.10 10.23
C TRP A 524 -19.84 -3.57 10.53
N SER A 525 -20.25 -2.52 9.83
CA SER A 525 -21.67 -2.15 9.72
C SER A 525 -22.26 -2.70 8.43
N ILE A 526 -23.53 -3.09 8.45
CA ILE A 526 -24.26 -3.54 7.27
C ILE A 526 -25.35 -2.51 6.99
N ILE A 527 -25.14 -1.65 6.00
CA ILE A 527 -26.00 -0.51 5.68
C ILE A 527 -26.76 -0.77 4.39
N ASN A 528 -28.08 -0.74 4.42
CA ASN A 528 -28.88 -0.91 3.20
C ASN A 528 -28.66 0.26 2.23
N VAL A 529 -28.48 -0.05 0.95
CA VAL A 529 -28.21 0.95 -0.11
C VAL A 529 -29.41 1.85 -0.38
N ASN A 530 -30.64 1.35 -0.21
CA ASN A 530 -31.87 2.13 -0.43
C ASN A 530 -32.13 3.13 0.70
N SER A 531 -32.12 2.66 1.95
CA SER A 531 -32.52 3.46 3.12
C SER A 531 -31.38 4.19 3.82
N ASN A 532 -30.12 3.81 3.54
CA ASN A 532 -28.94 4.24 4.28
C ASN A 532 -29.03 3.94 5.80
N LYS A 533 -29.77 2.90 6.17
CA LYS A 533 -29.97 2.43 7.55
C LYS A 533 -29.22 1.13 7.81
N ALA A 534 -28.81 0.92 9.05
CA ALA A 534 -28.08 -0.26 9.49
C ALA A 534 -29.03 -1.41 9.80
N ILE A 535 -28.62 -2.64 9.48
CA ILE A 535 -29.17 -3.85 10.11
C ILE A 535 -28.74 -3.86 11.58
N GLU A 536 -29.70 -4.03 12.48
CA GLU A 536 -29.48 -4.10 13.91
C GLU A 536 -30.31 -5.20 14.58
N VAL A 537 -29.88 -5.62 15.78
CA VAL A 537 -30.71 -6.42 16.68
C VAL A 537 -31.62 -5.49 17.48
N GLU A 538 -32.93 -5.74 17.43
CA GLU A 538 -33.96 -4.94 18.09
C GLU A 538 -33.67 -4.77 19.59
N SER A 539 -33.74 -3.51 20.05
CA SER A 539 -33.51 -3.10 21.45
C SER A 539 -32.17 -3.58 22.05
N ALA A 540 -31.17 -3.88 21.22
CA ALA A 540 -29.90 -4.50 21.65
C ALA A 540 -30.09 -5.77 22.50
N SER A 541 -31.20 -6.50 22.28
CA SER A 541 -31.49 -7.72 23.02
C SER A 541 -30.38 -8.76 22.84
N THR A 542 -30.08 -9.50 23.90
CA THR A 542 -29.13 -10.62 23.88
C THR A 542 -29.84 -11.97 23.87
N SER A 543 -31.18 -12.01 23.82
CA SER A 543 -31.98 -13.25 23.81
C SER A 543 -31.97 -13.94 22.45
N ASP A 544 -32.08 -15.27 22.46
CA ASP A 544 -32.35 -16.04 21.24
C ASP A 544 -33.73 -15.67 20.69
N GLY A 545 -33.83 -15.52 19.37
CA GLY A 545 -35.07 -15.15 18.70
C GLY A 545 -35.35 -13.64 18.64
N ALA A 546 -34.47 -12.81 19.21
CA ALA A 546 -34.56 -11.36 19.05
C ALA A 546 -34.48 -10.98 17.57
N LYS A 547 -35.38 -10.10 17.12
CA LYS A 547 -35.58 -9.83 15.70
C LYS A 547 -34.55 -8.86 15.14
N LEU A 548 -34.27 -9.04 13.85
CA LEU A 548 -33.50 -8.07 13.09
C LEU A 548 -34.44 -7.03 12.46
N GLN A 549 -33.98 -5.78 12.50
CA GLN A 549 -34.66 -4.64 11.91
C GLN A 549 -33.64 -3.68 11.30
N GLN A 550 -34.09 -2.74 10.48
CA GLN A 550 -33.26 -1.60 10.09
C GLN A 550 -33.51 -0.37 10.97
N ASN A 551 -32.46 0.38 11.25
CA ASN A 551 -32.55 1.63 11.99
C ASN A 551 -31.44 2.60 11.58
N THR A 552 -31.57 3.87 11.95
CA THR A 552 -30.50 4.86 11.77
C THR A 552 -29.22 4.34 12.40
N TYR A 553 -28.13 4.36 11.63
CA TYR A 553 -26.81 3.97 12.15
C TYR A 553 -26.32 5.01 13.17
N THR A 554 -26.08 4.56 14.39
CA THR A 554 -25.56 5.36 15.52
C THR A 554 -24.19 4.88 15.98
N GLY A 555 -23.69 3.76 15.44
CA GLY A 555 -22.48 3.10 15.90
C GLY A 555 -22.69 2.25 17.16
N ALA A 556 -23.93 2.02 17.60
CA ALA A 556 -24.22 1.15 18.74
C ALA A 556 -23.77 -0.31 18.48
N THR A 557 -23.38 -1.03 19.52
CA THR A 557 -22.79 -2.37 19.39
C THR A 557 -23.74 -3.42 18.81
N ASN A 558 -25.06 -3.23 18.93
CA ASN A 558 -26.08 -4.07 18.28
C ASN A 558 -26.26 -3.80 16.78
N GLN A 559 -25.55 -2.82 16.23
CA GLN A 559 -25.47 -2.49 14.79
C GLN A 559 -24.12 -2.90 14.18
N GLN A 560 -23.24 -3.53 14.99
CA GLN A 560 -21.91 -3.92 14.59
C GLN A 560 -21.80 -5.43 14.53
N TRP A 561 -21.20 -5.93 13.47
CA TRP A 561 -21.16 -7.33 13.12
C TRP A 561 -19.73 -7.79 12.95
N LYS A 562 -19.41 -9.04 13.28
CA LYS A 562 -18.15 -9.69 12.94
C LYS A 562 -18.44 -10.76 11.89
N PHE A 563 -17.72 -10.74 10.79
CA PHE A 563 -17.80 -11.76 9.75
C PHE A 563 -16.77 -12.85 10.03
N ILE A 564 -17.23 -14.08 10.25
CA ILE A 564 -16.37 -15.25 10.45
C ILE A 564 -16.48 -16.14 9.22
N ALA A 565 -15.39 -16.25 8.45
CA ALA A 565 -15.34 -17.12 7.28
C ALA A 565 -15.57 -18.58 7.67
N VAL A 566 -16.34 -19.30 6.88
CA VAL A 566 -16.58 -20.74 7.02
C VAL A 566 -15.88 -21.43 5.86
N SER A 567 -14.88 -22.23 6.17
CA SER A 567 -14.26 -23.14 5.19
C SER A 567 -15.28 -24.19 4.77
N ASN A 568 -15.46 -24.37 3.46
CA ASN A 568 -16.26 -25.45 2.90
C ASN A 568 -15.68 -26.82 3.27
#